data_AF-A0A2N6EIN2-F1
#
_entry.id   AF-A0A2N6EIN2-F1
#
_cell.length_a   1.000
_cell.length_b   1.000
_cell.length_c   1.000
_cell.angle_alpha   90.00
_cell.angle_beta   90.00
_cell.angle_gamma   90.00
#
_symmetry.space_group_name_H-M   'P 1'
#
loop_
_entity.id
_entity.type
_entity.pdbx_description
1 polymer ?
#
loop_
_entity_poly.entity_id
_entity_poly.type
_entity_poly.pdbx_seq_one_letter_code
_entity_poly.pdbx_strand_id
1 'polypeptide(L)' 'IADIALRAGIFSAPVPVPPSINYLFSAVVIMAIVTTLMTPPVLKWSLQKQ' A
#
# COMPACT_ATOMS: atom_id res chain seq x y z
N ILE A 1 -3.07 6.20 5.85
CA ILE A 1 -2.69 6.85 4.56
C ILE A 1 -3.77 6.63 3.51
N ALA A 2 -4.18 5.38 3.22
CA ALA A 2 -5.24 5.08 2.25
C ALA A 2 -6.61 5.74 2.59
N ASP A 3 -7.03 5.72 3.86
CA ASP A 3 -8.27 6.38 4.31
C ASP A 3 -8.23 7.92 4.15
N ILE A 4 -7.07 8.53 4.41
CA ILE A 4 -6.85 9.98 4.25
C ILE A 4 -6.90 10.37 2.77
N ALA A 5 -6.27 9.58 1.89
CA ALA A 5 -6.30 9.81 0.44
C ALA A 5 -7.70 9.59 -0.16
N LEU A 6 -8.46 8.64 0.39
CA LEU A 6 -9.85 8.38 -0.01
C LEU A 6 -10.78 9.53 0.41
N ARG A 7 -10.60 10.06 1.63
CA ARG A 7 -11.31 11.27 2.08
C ARG A 7 -10.91 12.55 1.35
N ALA A 8 -9.65 12.64 0.89
CA ALA A 8 -9.16 13.76 0.10
C ALA A 8 -9.65 13.74 -1.37
N GLY A 9 -10.39 12.71 -1.80
CA GLY A 9 -10.90 12.61 -3.16
C GLY A 9 -9.83 12.38 -4.23
N ILE A 10 -8.58 12.08 -3.84
CA ILE A 10 -7.45 11.80 -4.75
C ILE A 10 -7.74 10.58 -5.64
N PHE A 11 -8.57 9.64 -5.17
CA PHE A 11 -8.99 8.47 -5.96
C PHE A 11 -10.24 8.71 -6.83
N SER A 12 -10.85 9.90 -6.75
CA SER A 12 -12.14 10.22 -7.40
C SER A 12 -12.01 11.30 -8.49
N ALA A 13 -10.81 11.83 -8.72
CA ALA A 13 -10.54 12.89 -9.68
C ALA A 13 -9.26 12.61 -10.48
N PRO A 14 -9.21 12.98 -11.78
CA PRO A 14 -10.29 13.53 -12.60
C PRO A 14 -11.30 12.46 -13.06
N VAL A 15 -12.51 12.90 -13.44
CA VAL A 15 -13.54 12.04 -14.05
C VAL A 15 -13.38 12.12 -15.58
N PRO A 16 -13.32 11.00 -16.32
CA PRO A 16 -13.42 9.61 -15.84
C PRO A 16 -12.13 9.14 -15.17
N VAL A 17 -12.30 8.40 -14.07
CA VAL A 17 -11.17 7.89 -13.28
C VAL A 17 -10.33 6.93 -14.13
N PRO A 18 -9.05 7.23 -14.39
CA PRO A 18 -8.20 6.34 -15.18
C PRO A 18 -8.13 4.94 -14.53
N PRO A 19 -8.09 3.84 -15.33
CA PRO A 19 -8.07 2.47 -14.81
C PRO A 19 -6.97 2.19 -13.79
N SER A 20 -5.85 2.91 -13.87
CA SER A 20 -4.74 2.81 -12.92
C SER A 20 -5.13 3.21 -11.50
N ILE A 21 -6.03 4.19 -11.33
CA ILE A 21 -6.45 4.72 -10.03
C ILE A 21 -7.39 3.76 -9.30
N ASN A 22 -8.22 3.01 -10.05
CA ASN A 22 -9.18 2.03 -9.49
C ASN A 22 -8.51 0.97 -8.59
N TYR A 23 -7.24 0.63 -8.88
CA TYR A 23 -6.49 -0.37 -8.12
C TYR A 23 -5.44 0.23 -7.16
N LEU A 24 -5.29 1.56 -7.08
CA LEU A 24 -4.30 2.17 -6.19
C LEU A 24 -4.64 1.94 -4.71
N PHE A 25 -5.93 2.04 -4.36
CA PHE A 25 -6.36 1.79 -2.99
C PHE A 25 -6.02 0.37 -2.54
N SER A 26 -6.40 -0.64 -3.33
CA SER A 26 -6.11 -2.04 -3.02
C SER A 26 -4.60 -2.33 -3.05
N ALA A 27 -3.85 -1.75 -4.00
CA ALA A 27 -2.41 -1.91 -4.08
C ALA A 27 -1.69 -1.38 -2.82
N VAL A 28 -2.08 -0.21 -2.32
CA VAL A 28 -1.50 0.37 -1.09
C VAL A 28 -1.83 -0.47 0.13
N VAL A 29 -3.07 -0.98 0.24
CA VAL A 29 -3.47 -1.86 1.34
C VAL A 29 -2.68 -3.16 1.32
N ILE A 30 -2.56 -3.81 0.15
CA ILE A 30 -1.77 -5.04 0.00
C ILE A 30 -0.31 -4.77 0.37
N MET A 31 0.29 -3.69 -0.13
CA MET A 31 1.67 -3.31 0.16
C MET A 31 1.89 -3.09 1.67
N ALA A 32 0.97 -2.41 2.35
CA ALA A 32 1.07 -2.21 3.80
C ALA A 32 0.98 -3.53 4.58
N ILE A 33 0.08 -4.42 4.20
CA ILE A 33 -0.05 -5.75 4.83
C ILE A 33 1.21 -6.58 4.59
N VAL A 34 1.65 -6.69 3.34
CA VAL A 34 2.83 -7.49 2.96
C VAL A 34 4.07 -6.98 3.67
N THR A 35 4.32 -5.68 3.67
CA THR A 35 5.51 -5.13 4.33
C THR A 35 5.45 -5.31 5.85
N THR A 36 4.29 -5.13 6.49
CA THR A 36 4.13 -5.39 7.93
C THR A 36 4.41 -6.84 8.29
N LEU A 37 3.96 -7.79 7.46
CA LEU A 37 4.19 -9.22 7.70
C LEU A 37 5.62 -9.66 7.34
N MET A 38 6.22 -9.08 6.30
CA MET A 38 7.54 -9.48 5.82
C MET A 38 8.68 -8.82 6.59
N THR A 39 8.50 -7.61 7.14
CA THR A 39 9.54 -6.91 7.90
C THR A 39 10.11 -7.72 9.08
N PRO A 40 9.31 -8.33 9.98
CA PRO A 40 9.86 -9.11 11.10
C PRO A 40 10.69 -10.33 10.68
N PRO A 41 10.24 -11.24 9.78
CA PRO A 41 11.05 -12.38 9.36
C PRO A 41 12.28 -11.97 8.54
N VAL A 42 12.17 -10.95 7.69
CA VAL A 42 13.31 -10.43 6.92
C VAL A 42 14.37 -9.86 7.86
N LEU A 43 13.96 -9.07 8.86
CA LEU A 43 14.88 -8.53 9.85
C LEU A 43 15.53 -9.65 10.68
N LYS A 44 14.75 -10.62 11.13
CA LYS A 44 15.27 -11.80 11.86
C LYS A 44 16.30 -12.56 11.01
N TRP A 45 16.00 -12.81 9.74
CA TRP A 45 16.91 -13.51 8.85
C TRP A 45 18.19 -12.70 8.58
N SER A 46 18.08 -11.38 8.42
CA SER A 46 19.24 -10.49 8.27
C SER A 46 20.16 -10.52 9.50
N LEU A 47 19.58 -10.54 10.71
CA LEU A 47 20.34 -10.59 11.97
C LEU A 47 20.97 -11.96 12.23
N GLN A 48 20.34 -13.06 11.81
CA GLN A 48 20.90 -14.42 11.97
C GLN A 48 22.04 -14.73 10.98
N LYS A 49 22.22 -13.92 9.94
CA LYS A 49 23.24 -14.09 8.90
C LYS A 49 24.52 -13.29 9.17
N GLN A 50 24.52 -12.43 10.18
CA GLN A 50 25.71 -11.86 10.81
C GLN A 50 26.22 -12.78 11.91
#